data_AF-A0A8S3RFS7-F1
#
_entry.id   AF-A0A8S3RFS7-F1
#
_cell.length_a   1.000
_cell.length_b   1.000
_cell.length_c   1.000
_cell.angle_alpha   90.00
_cell.angle_beta   90.00
_cell.angle_gamma   90.00
#
_symmetry.space_group_name_H-M   'P 1'
#
loop_
_entity.id
_entity.type
_entity.pdbx_description
1 polymer ?
#
loop_
_entity_poly.entity_id
_entity_poly.type
_entity_poly.pdbx_seq_one_letter_code
_entity_poly.pdbx_strand_id
1 'polypeptide(L)'
;MICIFLFLCLITVTKLEDPCFTTKLIDDWRRSVANAAITGVCDNFLEEGWYRVISSAGELMPTECPIGGYRCGTTSPFWLSSNNVTGSLYPHNGNTVNRTTCRATFSGNCCDQTIDIRIKDCGCYYVYYLKHTTGCYSAYCFGDQLPCPDGLTSSTGFTPGCVNSSCSGIGKLKEARPIRCIMSCVTSRLFFPNKEAAEGDTWYLLVSLIG
;
A
#
# COMPACT_ATOMS: atom_id res chain seq x y z
N MET A 1 4.59 41.16 -6.71
CA MET A 1 3.34 40.42 -6.41
C MET A 1 2.93 39.49 -7.56
N ILE A 2 2.96 39.91 -8.83
CA ILE A 2 2.58 39.07 -9.99
C ILE A 2 3.43 37.78 -10.13
N CYS A 3 4.75 37.84 -9.92
CA CYS A 3 5.60 36.64 -9.94
C CYS A 3 5.23 35.62 -8.84
N ILE A 4 4.77 36.07 -7.67
CA ILE A 4 4.40 35.18 -6.57
C ILE A 4 3.10 34.43 -6.91
N PHE A 5 2.12 35.11 -7.50
CA PHE A 5 0.89 34.47 -7.98
C PHE A 5 1.15 33.47 -9.12
N LEU A 6 2.08 33.76 -10.04
CA LEU A 6 2.48 32.83 -11.09
C LEU A 6 3.22 31.60 -10.53
N PHE A 7 4.13 31.80 -9.56
CA PHE A 7 4.86 30.71 -8.93
C PHE A 7 3.95 29.80 -8.09
N LEU A 8 3.00 30.39 -7.34
CA LEU A 8 1.99 29.64 -6.59
C LEU A 8 1.06 28.86 -7.51
N CYS A 9 0.65 29.46 -8.64
CA CYS A 9 -0.16 28.77 -9.65
C CYS A 9 0.58 27.55 -10.22
N LEU A 10 1.84 27.71 -10.62
CA LEU A 10 2.69 26.61 -11.09
C LEU A 10 2.85 25.47 -10.07
N ILE A 11 3.03 25.79 -8.78
CA ILE A 11 3.11 24.78 -7.71
C ILE A 11 1.78 24.04 -7.52
N THR A 12 0.64 24.74 -7.63
CA THR A 12 -0.68 24.10 -7.53
C THR A 12 -1.01 23.21 -8.73
N VAL A 13 -0.55 23.58 -9.93
CA VAL A 13 -0.79 22.84 -11.18
C VAL A 13 0.00 21.53 -11.22
N THR A 14 1.28 21.54 -10.80
CA THR A 14 2.11 20.32 -10.80
C THR A 14 1.63 19.26 -9.80
N LYS A 15 1.03 19.68 -8.68
CA LYS A 15 0.47 18.76 -7.68
C LYS A 15 -0.83 18.09 -8.16
N LEU A 16 -1.60 18.74 -9.03
CA LEU A 16 -2.86 18.21 -9.54
C LEU A 16 -2.66 17.09 -10.58
N GLU A 17 -1.54 17.12 -11.30
CA GLU A 17 -1.17 16.13 -12.32
C GLU A 17 -0.37 14.95 -11.74
N ASP A 18 0.08 15.05 -10.49
CA ASP A 18 0.76 13.95 -9.82
C ASP A 18 -0.26 12.84 -9.46
N PRO A 19 -0.06 11.59 -9.94
CA PRO A 19 -0.96 10.48 -9.66
C PRO A 19 -0.99 10.08 -8.19
N CYS A 20 -0.18 10.66 -7.31
CA CYS A 20 -0.32 10.51 -5.86
C CYS A 20 -1.48 11.33 -5.28
N PHE A 21 -2.14 12.19 -6.04
CA PHE A 21 -3.30 12.96 -5.55
C PHE A 21 -4.58 12.68 -6.33
N THR A 22 -4.47 12.27 -7.59
CA THR A 22 -5.61 12.01 -8.47
C THR A 22 -5.54 10.59 -9.04
N THR A 23 -6.32 9.66 -8.48
CA THR A 23 -6.40 8.26 -8.93
C THR A 23 -7.82 7.73 -8.92
N LYS A 24 -8.04 6.65 -9.67
CA LYS A 24 -9.20 5.77 -9.50
C LYS A 24 -8.92 4.80 -8.34
N LEU A 25 -9.95 4.41 -7.61
CA LEU A 25 -9.81 3.51 -6.46
C LEU A 25 -10.21 2.09 -6.83
N ILE A 26 -9.42 1.12 -6.36
CA ILE A 26 -9.76 -0.31 -6.37
C ILE A 26 -9.92 -0.75 -4.92
N ASP A 27 -11.16 -1.02 -4.52
CA ASP A 27 -11.51 -1.58 -3.22
C ASP A 27 -12.27 -2.90 -3.42
N ASP A 28 -11.52 -3.97 -3.70
CA ASP A 28 -12.10 -5.28 -3.96
C ASP A 28 -11.21 -6.38 -3.40
N TRP A 29 -11.60 -6.94 -2.26
CA TRP A 29 -10.87 -8.03 -1.62
C TRP A 29 -10.78 -9.29 -2.47
N ARG A 30 -11.72 -9.50 -3.40
CA ARG A 30 -11.76 -10.69 -4.24
C ARG A 30 -10.52 -10.81 -5.12
N ARG A 31 -9.80 -9.71 -5.32
CA ARG A 31 -8.50 -9.64 -6.04
C ARG A 31 -7.34 -10.24 -5.26
N SER A 32 -7.54 -10.64 -4.02
CA SER A 32 -6.52 -11.30 -3.20
C SER A 32 -6.02 -12.59 -3.82
N VAL A 33 -4.71 -12.82 -3.77
CA VAL A 33 -4.13 -14.12 -4.17
C VAL A 33 -4.61 -15.25 -3.25
N ALA A 34 -5.07 -14.96 -2.04
CA ALA A 34 -5.67 -15.97 -1.17
C ALA A 34 -7.11 -16.34 -1.57
N ASN A 35 -7.79 -15.55 -2.42
CA ASN A 35 -9.11 -15.90 -2.94
C ASN A 35 -9.01 -16.99 -4.01
N ALA A 36 -9.22 -18.23 -3.59
CA ALA A 36 -9.17 -19.41 -4.44
C ALA A 36 -10.46 -19.69 -5.25
N ALA A 37 -11.45 -18.79 -5.22
CA ALA A 37 -12.73 -18.93 -5.93
C ALA A 37 -12.80 -18.03 -7.17
N ILE A 38 -13.60 -18.43 -8.17
CA ILE A 38 -13.99 -17.54 -9.27
C ILE A 38 -15.18 -16.71 -8.78
N THR A 39 -14.97 -15.42 -8.61
CA THR A 39 -15.99 -14.48 -8.10
C THR A 39 -16.36 -13.41 -9.12
N GLY A 40 -15.97 -13.60 -10.38
CA GLY A 40 -16.33 -12.74 -11.51
C GLY A 40 -15.52 -11.44 -11.60
N VAL A 41 -14.29 -11.40 -11.06
CA VAL A 41 -13.42 -10.23 -11.21
C VAL A 41 -12.89 -10.17 -12.64
N CYS A 42 -13.01 -8.98 -13.26
CA CYS A 42 -12.89 -8.81 -14.70
C CYS A 42 -12.38 -7.39 -15.02
N ASP A 43 -11.23 -7.30 -15.72
CA ASP A 43 -10.56 -6.04 -16.04
C ASP A 43 -10.54 -5.71 -17.54
N ASN A 44 -11.39 -6.36 -18.35
CA ASN A 44 -11.47 -6.09 -19.80
C ASN A 44 -12.03 -4.70 -20.13
N PHE A 45 -12.80 -4.12 -19.21
CA PHE A 45 -13.31 -2.74 -19.29
C PHE A 45 -12.58 -1.80 -18.34
N LEU A 46 -11.47 -2.23 -17.73
CA LEU A 46 -10.64 -1.36 -16.91
C LEU A 46 -10.08 -0.25 -17.80
N GLU A 47 -10.46 1.00 -17.51
CA GLU A 47 -9.95 2.14 -18.25
C GLU A 47 -8.46 2.35 -17.95
N GLU A 48 -7.65 2.57 -18.97
CA GLU A 48 -6.23 2.83 -18.78
C GLU A 48 -6.02 4.10 -17.93
N GLY A 49 -5.14 4.01 -16.92
CA GLY A 49 -4.89 5.13 -16.02
C GLY A 49 -4.29 4.73 -14.68
N TRP A 50 -4.17 5.71 -13.78
CA TRP A 50 -3.62 5.53 -12.43
C TRP A 50 -4.67 5.07 -11.43
N TYR A 51 -4.36 3.98 -10.73
CA TYR A 51 -5.18 3.37 -9.71
C TYR A 51 -4.45 3.30 -8.38
N ARG A 52 -5.16 3.61 -7.30
CA ARG A 52 -4.76 3.27 -5.93
C ARG A 52 -5.60 2.11 -5.46
N VAL A 53 -4.93 1.09 -4.93
CA VAL A 53 -5.60 -0.02 -4.25
C VAL A 53 -5.78 0.35 -2.79
N ILE A 54 -6.99 0.19 -2.28
CA ILE A 54 -7.35 0.46 -0.87
C ILE A 54 -8.02 -0.75 -0.23
N SER A 55 -7.79 -1.93 -0.80
CA SER A 55 -8.37 -3.19 -0.33
C SER A 55 -7.80 -3.60 1.01
N SER A 56 -8.68 -3.93 1.95
CA SER A 56 -8.29 -4.49 3.25
C SER A 56 -7.67 -5.88 3.15
N ALA A 57 -7.77 -6.53 1.97
CA ALA A 57 -7.05 -7.77 1.69
C ALA A 57 -5.55 -7.56 1.38
N GLY A 58 -5.11 -6.30 1.25
CA GLY A 58 -3.76 -5.90 0.90
C GLY A 58 -3.72 -5.05 -0.37
N GLU A 59 -2.78 -4.11 -0.41
CA GLU A 59 -2.68 -3.12 -1.49
C GLU A 59 -1.66 -3.49 -2.56
N LEU A 60 -0.75 -4.44 -2.26
CA LEU A 60 0.35 -4.81 -3.15
C LEU A 60 -0.07 -5.89 -4.15
N MET A 61 0.40 -5.76 -5.38
CA MET A 61 0.32 -6.82 -6.37
C MET A 61 1.29 -7.95 -5.97
N PRO A 62 0.84 -9.22 -5.97
CA PRO A 62 1.71 -10.34 -5.64
C PRO A 62 2.87 -10.44 -6.64
N THR A 63 4.06 -10.75 -6.13
CA THR A 63 5.30 -10.88 -6.90
C THR A 63 5.67 -12.32 -7.20
N GLU A 64 4.86 -13.25 -6.69
CA GLU A 64 4.97 -14.68 -6.95
C GLU A 64 3.82 -15.11 -7.85
N CYS A 65 4.12 -16.05 -8.73
CA CYS A 65 3.11 -16.62 -9.61
C CYS A 65 1.98 -17.26 -8.79
N PRO A 66 0.71 -16.89 -9.02
CA PRO A 66 -0.44 -17.55 -8.39
C PRO A 66 -0.61 -18.96 -8.95
N ILE A 67 0.01 -19.95 -8.30
CA ILE A 67 -0.08 -21.36 -8.67
C ILE A 67 -1.28 -22.02 -7.95
N GLY A 68 -1.90 -23.01 -8.59
CA GLY A 68 -2.92 -23.86 -7.96
C GLY A 68 -4.37 -23.51 -8.30
N GLY A 69 -4.63 -23.07 -9.54
CA GLY A 69 -5.98 -22.88 -10.07
C GLY A 69 -6.47 -21.43 -10.00
N TYR A 70 -7.78 -21.26 -9.76
CA TYR A 70 -8.43 -19.96 -9.72
C TYR A 70 -7.92 -19.12 -8.54
N ARG A 71 -7.48 -17.89 -8.82
CA ARG A 71 -6.91 -16.97 -7.84
C ARG A 71 -7.40 -15.56 -8.16
N CYS A 72 -7.46 -14.68 -7.16
CA CYS A 72 -7.81 -13.28 -7.36
C CYS A 72 -9.19 -13.08 -7.98
N GLY A 73 -10.11 -14.03 -7.73
CA GLY A 73 -11.49 -13.95 -8.20
C GLY A 73 -11.68 -14.25 -9.69
N THR A 74 -10.64 -14.76 -10.36
CA THR A 74 -10.59 -14.93 -11.83
C THR A 74 -9.86 -16.23 -12.23
N THR A 75 -9.92 -16.58 -13.51
CA THR A 75 -9.22 -17.78 -14.04
C THR A 75 -7.85 -17.49 -14.62
N SER A 76 -7.59 -16.22 -14.97
CA SER A 76 -6.34 -15.79 -15.57
C SER A 76 -5.79 -14.57 -14.81
N PRO A 77 -5.27 -14.80 -13.60
CA PRO A 77 -4.76 -13.74 -12.74
C PRO A 77 -3.48 -13.11 -13.31
N PHE A 78 -3.41 -11.79 -13.27
CA PHE A 78 -2.20 -11.03 -13.55
C PHE A 78 -1.45 -10.71 -12.24
N TRP A 79 -0.16 -11.04 -12.21
CA TRP A 79 0.76 -10.81 -11.09
C TRP A 79 2.00 -10.04 -11.55
N LEU A 80 2.77 -9.48 -10.61
CA LEU A 80 3.93 -8.64 -10.90
C LEU A 80 5.17 -9.51 -11.18
N SER A 81 5.63 -9.55 -12.42
CA SER A 81 6.75 -10.39 -12.83
C SER A 81 8.11 -9.82 -12.43
N SER A 82 9.01 -10.70 -11.99
CA SER A 82 10.40 -10.37 -11.67
C SER A 82 11.39 -10.61 -12.81
N ASN A 83 10.96 -11.20 -13.92
CA ASN A 83 11.88 -11.76 -14.93
C ASN A 83 12.77 -10.72 -15.62
N ASN A 84 12.36 -9.46 -15.65
CA ASN A 84 13.06 -8.38 -16.37
C ASN A 84 13.56 -7.26 -15.44
N VAL A 85 13.68 -7.53 -14.14
CA VAL A 85 14.08 -6.52 -13.15
C VAL A 85 15.27 -7.01 -12.33
N THR A 86 16.35 -6.24 -12.35
CA THR A 86 17.47 -6.37 -11.40
C THR A 86 17.22 -5.41 -10.23
N GLY A 87 16.97 -5.95 -9.04
CA GLY A 87 16.72 -5.16 -7.82
C GLY A 87 15.26 -5.16 -7.37
N SER A 88 14.84 -4.09 -6.68
CA SER A 88 13.50 -4.00 -6.08
C SER A 88 12.39 -3.92 -7.15
N LEU A 89 11.36 -4.76 -7.01
CA LEU A 89 10.17 -4.72 -7.87
C LEU A 89 9.30 -3.49 -7.63
N TYR A 90 9.40 -2.89 -6.45
CA TYR A 90 8.67 -1.67 -6.13
C TYR A 90 9.61 -0.46 -6.12
N PRO A 91 9.15 0.72 -6.59
CA PRO A 91 9.94 1.93 -6.53
C PRO A 91 10.15 2.38 -5.07
N HIS A 92 11.14 3.25 -4.88
CA HIS A 92 11.42 3.93 -3.62
C HIS A 92 11.54 5.45 -3.86
N ASN A 93 11.31 6.23 -2.82
CA ASN A 93 11.58 7.68 -2.75
C ASN A 93 10.78 8.51 -3.77
N GLY A 94 9.48 8.26 -3.94
CA GLY A 94 8.64 9.07 -4.82
C GLY A 94 8.75 8.72 -6.31
N ASN A 95 9.60 7.76 -6.67
CA ASN A 95 9.92 7.46 -8.06
C ASN A 95 8.84 6.62 -8.74
N THR A 96 8.82 6.71 -10.07
CA THR A 96 8.01 5.85 -10.95
C THR A 96 8.91 4.87 -11.68
N VAL A 97 8.49 3.61 -11.78
CA VAL A 97 9.21 2.56 -12.48
C VAL A 97 8.29 1.80 -13.44
N ASN A 98 8.84 1.37 -14.57
CA ASN A 98 8.15 0.48 -15.50
C ASN A 98 8.26 -0.95 -14.99
N ARG A 99 7.16 -1.69 -15.03
CA ARG A 99 7.10 -3.10 -14.65
C ARG A 99 6.24 -3.87 -15.63
N THR A 100 6.42 -5.18 -15.62
CA THR A 100 5.64 -6.09 -16.47
C THR A 100 4.84 -7.01 -15.57
N THR A 101 3.54 -7.09 -15.83
CA THR A 101 2.67 -8.11 -15.24
C THR A 101 2.64 -9.33 -16.15
N CYS A 102 2.53 -10.51 -15.54
CA CYS A 102 2.39 -11.78 -16.24
C CYS A 102 1.04 -12.40 -15.89
N ARG A 103 0.41 -13.01 -16.89
CA ARG A 103 -0.81 -13.80 -16.70
C ARG A 103 -0.45 -15.23 -16.35
N ALA A 104 -0.94 -15.70 -15.21
CA ALA A 104 -0.89 -17.12 -14.87
C ALA A 104 -2.13 -17.83 -15.44
N THR A 105 -1.94 -19.09 -15.83
CA THR A 105 -3.00 -19.95 -16.37
C THR A 105 -3.35 -21.06 -15.40
N PHE A 106 -4.56 -21.58 -15.55
CA PHE A 106 -5.01 -22.77 -14.81
C PHE A 106 -4.08 -23.99 -15.01
N SER A 107 -3.46 -24.13 -16.19
CA SER A 107 -2.54 -25.23 -16.51
C SER A 107 -1.16 -25.11 -15.84
N GLY A 108 -0.92 -24.05 -15.06
CA GLY A 108 0.35 -23.82 -14.36
C GLY A 108 1.40 -23.07 -15.18
N ASN A 109 1.05 -22.53 -16.36
CA ASN A 109 1.93 -21.57 -17.02
C ASN A 109 1.86 -20.24 -16.26
N CYS A 110 2.99 -19.77 -15.76
CA CYS A 110 3.06 -18.54 -14.97
C CYS A 110 3.13 -17.25 -15.79
N CYS A 111 3.40 -17.33 -17.09
CA CYS A 111 3.45 -16.16 -17.96
C CYS A 111 3.21 -16.55 -19.42
N ASP A 112 1.94 -16.62 -19.81
CA ASP A 112 1.56 -16.83 -21.22
C ASP A 112 1.22 -15.52 -21.95
N GLN A 113 0.92 -14.46 -21.19
CA GLN A 113 0.66 -13.12 -21.68
C GLN A 113 1.28 -12.10 -20.71
N THR A 114 1.80 -10.99 -21.25
CA THR A 114 2.32 -9.87 -20.47
C THR A 114 1.55 -8.57 -20.72
N ILE A 115 1.50 -7.71 -19.71
CA ILE A 115 1.05 -6.32 -19.85
C ILE A 115 2.03 -5.42 -19.09
N ASP A 116 2.57 -4.42 -19.80
CA ASP A 116 3.43 -3.41 -19.20
C ASP A 116 2.60 -2.36 -18.45
N ILE A 117 3.02 -2.13 -17.21
CA ILE A 117 2.42 -1.19 -16.25
C ILE A 117 3.48 -0.23 -15.72
N ARG A 118 3.05 0.77 -14.96
CA ARG A 118 3.95 1.61 -14.16
C ARG A 118 3.54 1.56 -12.70
N ILE A 119 4.50 1.66 -11.81
CA ILE A 119 4.26 1.75 -10.36
C ILE A 119 4.95 3.02 -9.88
N LYS A 120 4.26 3.83 -9.07
CA LYS A 120 4.84 4.99 -8.39
C LYS A 120 4.70 4.82 -6.88
N ASP A 121 5.78 5.14 -6.17
CA ASP A 121 5.80 5.26 -4.71
C ASP A 121 5.28 6.65 -4.31
N CYS A 122 4.21 6.72 -3.53
CA CYS A 122 3.67 7.98 -3.01
C CYS A 122 4.06 8.22 -1.54
N GLY A 123 5.02 7.45 -1.01
CA GLY A 123 5.52 7.50 0.36
C GLY A 123 4.76 6.59 1.32
N CYS A 124 3.42 6.66 1.31
CA CYS A 124 2.58 5.83 2.20
C CYS A 124 1.87 4.68 1.50
N TYR A 125 1.80 4.71 0.17
CA TYR A 125 1.10 3.73 -0.66
C TYR A 125 1.67 3.78 -2.08
N TYR A 126 1.35 2.76 -2.86
CA TYR A 126 1.69 2.71 -4.27
C TYR A 126 0.48 3.04 -5.15
N VAL A 127 0.75 3.63 -6.30
CA VAL A 127 -0.23 3.80 -7.37
C VAL A 127 0.25 3.08 -8.63
N TYR A 128 -0.69 2.47 -9.33
CA TYR A 128 -0.44 1.59 -10.46
C TYR A 128 -1.06 2.19 -11.71
N TYR A 129 -0.25 2.39 -12.74
CA TYR A 129 -0.76 2.72 -14.06
C TYR A 129 -1.12 1.43 -14.78
N LEU A 130 -2.42 1.11 -14.82
CA LEU A 130 -2.95 -0.15 -15.33
C LEU A 130 -3.56 0.04 -16.72
N LYS A 131 -3.66 -1.05 -17.47
CA LYS A 131 -4.31 -1.14 -18.79
C LYS A 131 -5.37 -2.23 -18.74
N HIS A 132 -6.31 -2.24 -19.68
CA HIS A 132 -7.29 -3.33 -19.73
C HIS A 132 -6.61 -4.69 -19.97
N THR A 133 -7.23 -5.74 -19.46
CA THR A 133 -6.84 -7.12 -19.78
C THR A 133 -7.53 -7.62 -21.05
N THR A 134 -7.02 -8.70 -21.62
CA THR A 134 -7.70 -9.38 -22.74
C THR A 134 -8.77 -10.32 -22.20
N GLY A 135 -10.04 -9.99 -22.47
CA GLY A 135 -11.19 -10.80 -22.08
C GLY A 135 -11.54 -10.73 -20.58
N CYS A 136 -12.77 -11.12 -20.25
CA CYS A 136 -13.33 -10.90 -18.91
C CYS A 136 -12.84 -11.90 -17.84
N TYR A 137 -12.27 -13.03 -18.27
CA TYR A 137 -11.72 -14.05 -17.39
C TYR A 137 -10.29 -13.73 -16.88
N SER A 138 -9.89 -12.46 -16.95
CA SER A 138 -8.57 -11.97 -16.57
C SER A 138 -8.68 -10.72 -15.71
N ALA A 139 -7.92 -10.68 -14.62
CA ALA A 139 -7.86 -9.53 -13.71
C ALA A 139 -6.52 -9.42 -12.98
N TYR A 140 -6.16 -8.21 -12.56
CA TYR A 140 -5.00 -7.95 -11.71
C TYR A 140 -5.26 -8.39 -10.27
N CYS A 141 -4.29 -9.13 -9.71
CA CYS A 141 -4.27 -9.51 -8.31
C CYS A 141 -3.78 -8.37 -7.43
N PHE A 142 -4.37 -8.25 -6.24
CA PHE A 142 -3.90 -7.37 -5.18
C PHE A 142 -4.21 -7.97 -3.81
N GLY A 143 -3.20 -7.97 -2.95
CA GLY A 143 -3.31 -8.48 -1.59
C GLY A 143 -3.20 -10.00 -1.50
N ASP A 144 -3.12 -10.45 -0.26
CA ASP A 144 -2.86 -11.84 0.13
C ASP A 144 -3.71 -12.31 1.32
N GLN A 145 -4.67 -11.49 1.75
CA GLN A 145 -5.56 -11.80 2.87
C GLN A 145 -6.99 -12.13 2.42
N LEU A 146 -7.75 -12.77 3.30
CA LEU A 146 -9.17 -13.10 3.10
C LEU A 146 -10.04 -12.45 4.17
N PRO A 147 -11.33 -12.21 3.88
CA PRO A 147 -12.29 -11.86 4.92
C PRO A 147 -12.29 -12.93 6.02
N CYS A 148 -12.55 -12.52 7.25
CA CYS A 148 -12.73 -13.48 8.32
C CYS A 148 -13.91 -14.42 8.03
N PRO A 149 -13.77 -15.73 8.34
CA PRO A 149 -14.89 -16.66 8.31
C PRO A 149 -16.04 -16.21 9.23
N ASP A 150 -17.24 -16.70 8.94
CA ASP A 150 -18.43 -16.39 9.73
C ASP A 150 -18.22 -16.64 11.23
N GLY A 151 -18.64 -15.68 12.06
CA GLY A 151 -18.50 -15.72 13.52
C GLY A 151 -17.15 -15.24 14.05
N LEU A 152 -16.17 -15.01 13.18
CA LEU A 152 -14.86 -14.45 13.55
C LEU A 152 -14.74 -12.98 13.13
N THR A 153 -13.97 -12.22 13.89
CA THR A 153 -13.69 -10.80 13.64
C THR A 153 -12.22 -10.50 13.89
N SER A 154 -11.67 -9.52 13.18
CA SER A 154 -10.37 -8.92 13.44
C SER A 154 -10.50 -7.39 13.41
N SER A 155 -9.44 -6.66 13.75
CA SER A 155 -9.45 -5.19 13.66
C SER A 155 -9.67 -4.67 12.23
N THR A 156 -9.34 -5.45 11.21
CA THR A 156 -9.54 -5.10 9.79
C THR A 156 -10.71 -5.84 9.15
N GLY A 157 -11.23 -6.90 9.80
CA GLY A 157 -12.19 -7.83 9.20
C GLY A 157 -11.56 -8.86 8.26
N PHE A 158 -10.23 -8.86 8.16
CA PHE A 158 -9.44 -9.74 7.29
C PHE A 158 -8.43 -10.55 8.09
N THR A 159 -7.90 -11.61 7.48
CA THR A 159 -6.75 -12.35 7.99
C THR A 159 -5.48 -11.49 7.95
N PRO A 160 -4.45 -11.84 8.76
CA PRO A 160 -4.49 -12.75 9.89
C PRO A 160 -5.20 -12.13 11.11
N GLY A 161 -5.53 -12.94 12.12
CA GLY A 161 -6.05 -12.44 13.40
C GLY A 161 -7.56 -12.47 13.57
N CYS A 162 -8.25 -13.31 12.80
CA CYS A 162 -9.67 -13.59 13.01
C CYS A 162 -9.87 -14.37 14.33
N VAL A 163 -10.64 -13.80 15.25
CA VAL A 163 -10.95 -14.38 16.57
C VAL A 163 -12.45 -14.42 16.81
N ASN A 164 -12.91 -15.33 17.67
CA ASN A 164 -14.35 -15.47 17.93
C ASN A 164 -14.91 -14.21 18.60
N SER A 165 -15.97 -13.68 18.01
CA SER A 165 -16.74 -12.55 18.53
C SER A 165 -17.32 -12.79 19.93
N SER A 166 -17.46 -14.05 20.37
CA SER A 166 -17.89 -14.45 21.72
C SER A 166 -16.92 -14.04 22.85
N CYS A 167 -15.68 -13.63 22.55
CA CYS A 167 -14.67 -13.25 23.55
C CYS A 167 -14.25 -11.77 23.49
N SER A 168 -15.16 -10.85 23.12
CA SER A 168 -14.92 -9.39 23.23
C SER A 168 -15.38 -8.81 24.58
N GLY A 169 -15.13 -9.52 25.68
CA GLY A 169 -15.48 -9.08 27.03
C GLY A 169 -14.49 -9.52 28.08
N ILE A 170 -13.86 -8.52 28.72
CA ILE A 170 -13.05 -8.54 29.95
C ILE A 170 -11.53 -8.70 29.75
N GLY A 171 -10.87 -7.53 29.63
CA GLY A 171 -9.55 -7.29 30.23
C GLY A 171 -8.34 -7.44 29.32
N LYS A 172 -7.90 -6.33 28.70
CA LYS A 172 -6.57 -5.70 28.91
C LYS A 172 -6.57 -4.30 28.29
N LEU A 173 -6.71 -3.27 29.12
CA LEU A 173 -6.05 -1.99 28.86
C LEU A 173 -4.54 -2.22 29.07
N LYS A 174 -3.80 -2.26 27.96
CA LYS A 174 -2.34 -2.12 27.77
C LYS A 174 -2.10 -2.68 26.37
N GLU A 175 -1.76 -1.91 25.35
CA GLU A 175 -0.86 -0.78 25.28
C GLU A 175 -1.18 -0.07 23.97
N ALA A 176 -1.29 1.26 24.00
CA ALA A 176 -1.39 2.05 22.78
C ALA A 176 -0.09 1.80 21.99
N ARG A 177 -0.14 0.91 20.99
CA ARG A 177 0.94 0.81 20.02
C ARG A 177 1.05 2.19 19.37
N PRO A 178 2.25 2.80 19.33
CA PRO A 178 2.39 4.02 18.57
C PRO A 178 2.04 3.68 17.14
N ILE A 179 1.03 4.38 16.62
CA ILE A 179 0.81 4.52 15.19
C ILE A 179 2.17 4.93 14.63
N ARG A 180 2.88 4.01 13.96
CA ARG A 180 4.02 4.35 13.09
C ARG A 180 3.46 5.01 11.83
N CYS A 181 2.73 6.10 12.01
CA CYS A 181 2.85 7.23 11.10
C CYS A 181 4.22 7.80 11.45
N ILE A 182 5.21 7.50 10.60
CA ILE A 182 6.36 8.39 10.54
C ILE A 182 5.79 9.75 10.17
N MET A 183 5.68 10.59 11.18
CA MET A 183 5.34 11.99 11.08
C MET A 183 6.51 12.64 10.32
N SER A 184 6.39 12.76 9.01
CA SER A 184 7.21 13.68 8.23
C SER A 184 6.44 14.20 7.04
N CYS A 185 5.45 15.03 7.35
CA CYS A 185 4.89 15.99 6.40
C CYS A 185 4.33 17.22 7.14
N VAL A 186 5.15 17.85 7.99
CA VAL A 186 4.98 19.28 8.30
C VAL A 186 6.37 19.89 8.45
N THR A 187 6.80 20.60 7.41
CA THR A 187 7.90 21.56 7.49
C THR A 187 7.45 22.75 8.33
N SER A 188 8.00 22.94 9.53
CA SER A 188 8.12 24.25 10.16
C SER A 188 9.15 24.17 11.28
N ARG A 189 10.26 24.87 11.05
CA ARG A 189 11.37 25.11 11.99
C ARG A 189 10.84 25.39 13.39
N LEU A 190 11.20 24.57 14.38
CA LEU A 190 11.61 25.05 15.70
C LEU A 190 12.62 24.05 16.29
N PHE A 191 13.71 24.64 16.78
CA PHE A 191 14.88 24.03 17.39
C PHE A 191 14.54 23.06 18.53
N PHE A 192 15.17 21.88 18.55
CA PHE A 192 15.44 21.15 19.79
C PHE A 192 16.95 20.85 19.85
N PRO A 193 17.69 21.34 20.85
CA PRO A 193 19.09 21.00 21.03
C PRO A 193 19.23 19.60 21.66
N ASN A 194 20.41 19.03 21.46
CA ASN A 194 20.79 17.64 21.72
C ASN A 194 20.77 17.23 23.21
N LYS A 195 20.47 15.94 23.36
CA LYS A 195 20.89 14.94 24.36
C LYS A 195 22.20 15.26 25.13
N GLU A 196 22.18 15.06 26.45
CA GLU A 196 23.24 14.49 27.32
C GLU A 196 22.60 14.22 28.69
N ALA A 197 22.51 12.97 29.15
CA ALA A 197 23.45 12.23 30.01
C ALA A 197 22.89 12.14 31.44
N ALA A 198 22.92 10.91 31.98
CA ALA A 198 22.36 10.54 33.26
C ALA A 198 23.40 10.72 34.38
N GLU A 199 23.00 11.29 35.52
CA GLU A 199 23.49 10.88 36.85
C GLU A 199 22.67 11.54 37.96
N GLY A 200 22.48 10.80 39.06
CA GLY A 200 21.62 11.15 40.18
C GLY A 200 22.28 12.00 41.26
N ASP A 201 21.40 12.65 42.02
CA ASP A 201 21.48 13.08 43.42
C ASP A 201 22.85 13.45 44.05
N THR A 202 23.05 14.74 44.31
CA THR A 202 23.61 15.23 45.58
C THR A 202 23.16 16.67 45.86
N TRP A 203 22.73 16.91 47.09
CA TRP A 203 22.23 18.18 47.61
C TRP A 203 23.35 19.10 48.12
N TYR A 204 23.00 20.39 48.22
CA TYR A 204 23.52 21.45 49.12
C TYR A 204 24.41 22.59 48.56
N LEU A 205 23.82 23.79 48.68
CA LEU A 205 24.34 25.05 49.24
C LEU A 205 25.18 26.04 48.38
N LEU A 206 24.55 27.22 48.27
CA LEU A 206 25.05 28.55 48.65
C LEU A 206 25.83 29.42 47.64
N VAL A 207 25.16 30.55 47.37
CA VAL A 207 25.66 31.96 47.41
C VAL A 207 25.97 32.62 46.06
N SER A 208 25.05 33.54 45.75
CA SER A 208 25.16 34.88 45.18
C SER A 208 26.54 35.42 44.80
N LEU A 209 26.60 36.11 43.65
CA LEU A 209 27.18 37.45 43.40
C LEU A 209 27.12 37.68 41.87
N ILE A 210 26.16 38.45 41.35
CA ILE A 210 26.29 39.85 40.90
C ILE A 210 27.69 40.22 40.39
N GLY A 211 27.74 40.54 39.09
CA GLY A 211 28.86 41.11 38.34
C GLY A 211 28.46 41.26 36.89
#